data_AF-A0A3Q0CH62-F1
#
_entry.id   AF-A0A3Q0CH62-F1
#
_cell.length_a   1.000
_cell.length_b   1.000
_cell.length_c   1.000
_cell.angle_alpha   90.00
_cell.angle_beta   90.00
_cell.angle_gamma   90.00
#
_symmetry.space_group_name_H-M   'P 1'
#
loop_
_entity.id
_entity.type
_entity.pdbx_description
1 polymer ?
#
loop_
_entity_poly.entity_id
_entity_poly.type
_entity_poly.pdbx_seq_one_letter_code
_entity_poly.pdbx_strand_id
1 'polypeptide(L)'
;MAMWIQAQQLQGDALHQMQALYGQHFPIEVRHYLSQWIESQAWDSIDLDNPQENIKATQLLEGLVQELQKKAEHQVGEDGFLLKIKLGHYATQLQNTYDRCPMELVRCIRHILYNEQRLVREANNGSSPAGSLADAMSQKHLQINQTFEELRLITQDTENELKKLQQTQEYFIIQYQESLRIQAQFAQLAQLNPQERMSRETALQQKQVSLEAWLQREAQTLQQYRVELAEKHQKTLQLLRKQQTIILDDELIQWKRRQQLAGNGGPPEGSLDVLQSWCEKLAEIIWQNRQQIRRAEHLCQQLPIPGPVEEMLAEVNATITDIISALVTSTFIIEKQPPQVLKTQTKFAATVRLLVGGKLNVHMNPPQVKATIISEQQAKSLLKNENTR
;
A
#
# COMPACT_ATOMS: atom_id res chain seq x y z
N MET A 1 -0.49 36.98 -10.12
CA MET A 1 -0.33 35.90 -9.14
C MET A 1 1.15 35.82 -8.84
N ALA A 2 1.58 35.85 -7.57
CA ALA A 2 3.01 35.82 -7.24
C ALA A 2 3.67 34.56 -7.80
N MET A 3 4.85 34.70 -8.39
CA MET A 3 5.59 33.58 -9.01
C MET A 3 5.86 32.48 -7.97
N TRP A 4 6.09 32.86 -6.72
CA TRP A 4 6.23 31.93 -5.60
C TRP A 4 5.06 30.96 -5.46
N ILE A 5 3.81 31.40 -5.69
CA ILE A 5 2.62 30.53 -5.57
C ILE A 5 2.67 29.43 -6.63
N GLN A 6 3.19 29.73 -7.83
CA GLN A 6 3.37 28.74 -8.88
C GLN A 6 4.53 27.80 -8.56
N ALA A 7 5.63 28.32 -8.02
CA ALA A 7 6.77 27.52 -7.57
C ALA A 7 6.38 26.52 -6.46
N GLN A 8 5.49 26.91 -5.54
CA GLN A 8 4.95 26.03 -4.49
C GLN A 8 4.13 24.85 -5.03
N GLN A 9 3.67 24.91 -6.28
CA GLN A 9 2.91 23.83 -6.93
C GLN A 9 3.81 22.81 -7.64
N LEU A 10 5.13 23.05 -7.71
CA LEU A 10 6.07 22.09 -8.29
C LEU A 10 6.07 20.76 -7.52
N GLN A 11 6.23 19.66 -8.24
CA GLN A 11 6.29 18.30 -7.67
C GLN A 11 7.49 17.53 -8.24
N GLY A 12 7.82 16.39 -7.63
CA GLY A 12 8.88 15.49 -8.12
C GLY A 12 10.26 16.14 -8.19
N ASP A 13 11.02 15.87 -9.24
CA ASP A 13 12.38 16.37 -9.42
C ASP A 13 12.45 17.90 -9.49
N ALA A 14 11.43 18.56 -10.05
CA ALA A 14 11.37 20.02 -10.12
C ALA A 14 11.27 20.65 -8.73
N LEU A 15 10.54 20.03 -7.80
CA LEU A 15 10.47 20.47 -6.41
C LEU A 15 11.82 20.28 -5.69
N HIS A 16 12.51 19.15 -5.91
CA HIS A 16 13.82 18.91 -5.31
C HIS A 16 14.87 19.91 -5.83
N GLN A 17 14.86 20.19 -7.13
CA GLN A 17 15.72 21.23 -7.72
C GLN A 17 15.41 22.61 -7.16
N MET A 18 14.12 22.95 -6.98
CA MET A 18 13.71 24.20 -6.35
C MET A 18 14.20 24.29 -4.90
N GLN A 19 14.06 23.22 -4.11
CA GLN A 19 14.53 23.18 -2.71
C GLN A 19 16.05 23.36 -2.61
N ALA A 20 16.81 22.78 -3.54
CA ALA A 20 18.27 22.89 -3.59
C ALA A 20 18.78 24.32 -3.85
N LEU A 21 17.93 25.24 -4.35
CA LEU A 21 18.28 26.65 -4.52
C LEU A 21 18.44 27.38 -3.19
N TYR A 22 17.84 26.86 -2.12
CA TYR A 22 17.81 27.50 -0.80
C TYR A 22 18.76 26.82 0.18
N GLY A 23 19.34 27.61 1.07
CA GLY A 23 20.34 27.13 2.02
C GLY A 23 20.75 28.23 2.99
N GLN A 24 21.95 28.11 3.58
CA GLN A 24 22.46 29.14 4.49
C GLN A 24 22.70 30.49 3.79
N HIS A 25 22.99 30.47 2.49
CA HIS A 25 23.17 31.68 1.66
C HIS A 25 21.86 32.44 1.48
N PHE A 26 20.73 31.75 1.36
CA PHE A 26 19.41 32.38 1.27
C PHE A 26 18.32 31.41 1.77
N PRO A 27 17.79 31.62 2.99
CA PRO A 27 16.78 30.73 3.57
C PRO A 27 15.46 30.75 2.79
N ILE A 28 14.84 29.58 2.61
CA ILE A 28 13.57 29.44 1.90
C ILE A 28 12.43 30.18 2.60
N GLU A 29 12.49 30.31 3.93
CA GLU A 29 11.51 31.06 4.70
C GLU A 29 11.54 32.55 4.37
N VAL A 30 12.73 33.12 4.11
CA VAL A 30 12.84 34.52 3.67
C VAL A 30 12.17 34.69 2.31
N ARG A 31 12.42 33.77 1.37
CA ARG A 31 11.75 33.72 0.07
C ARG A 31 10.23 33.62 0.21
N HIS A 32 9.75 32.76 1.11
CA HIS A 32 8.33 32.51 1.35
C HIS A 32 7.62 33.73 1.94
N TYR A 33 8.15 34.26 3.04
CA TYR A 33 7.50 35.33 3.78
C TYR A 33 7.65 36.69 3.08
N LEU A 34 8.74 36.96 2.36
CA LEU A 34 8.90 38.22 1.63
C LEU A 34 8.69 38.07 0.11
N SER A 35 7.99 37.02 -0.32
CA SER A 35 7.80 36.71 -1.75
C SER A 35 7.32 37.90 -2.57
N GLN A 36 6.31 38.65 -2.09
CA GLN A 36 5.78 39.82 -2.78
C GLN A 36 6.77 40.98 -2.89
N TRP A 37 7.54 41.24 -1.82
CA TRP A 37 8.52 42.33 -1.81
C TRP A 37 9.71 41.98 -2.69
N ILE A 38 10.20 40.74 -2.61
CA ILE A 38 11.31 40.26 -3.43
C ILE A 38 10.92 40.33 -4.92
N GLU A 39 9.73 39.86 -5.29
CA GLU A 39 9.29 39.85 -6.68
C GLU A 39 8.99 41.24 -7.26
N SER A 40 8.79 42.27 -6.41
CA SER A 40 8.53 43.64 -6.86
C SER A 40 9.79 44.46 -7.12
N GLN A 41 10.98 43.99 -6.70
CA GLN A 41 12.23 44.70 -6.96
C GLN A 41 12.74 44.44 -8.38
N ALA A 42 13.36 45.46 -8.98
CA ALA A 42 13.95 45.37 -10.31
C ALA A 42 15.37 44.75 -10.25
N TRP A 43 15.50 43.51 -9.80
CA TRP A 43 16.81 42.85 -9.67
C TRP A 43 17.61 42.81 -10.97
N ASP A 44 16.94 42.65 -12.12
CA ASP A 44 17.57 42.57 -13.44
C ASP A 44 18.04 43.92 -14.00
N SER A 45 17.61 45.05 -13.43
CA SER A 45 18.07 46.38 -13.85
C SER A 45 19.40 46.79 -13.24
N ILE A 46 19.95 45.96 -12.35
CA ILE A 46 21.26 46.17 -11.73
C ILE A 46 22.34 45.53 -12.59
N ASP A 47 23.22 46.39 -13.12
CA ASP A 47 24.43 46.02 -13.82
C ASP A 47 25.47 45.51 -12.82
N LEU A 48 25.78 44.22 -12.95
CA LEU A 48 26.66 43.50 -12.04
C LEU A 48 28.15 43.86 -12.23
N ASP A 49 28.49 44.49 -13.36
CA ASP A 49 29.87 44.82 -13.73
C ASP A 49 30.19 46.31 -13.51
N ASN A 50 29.19 47.10 -13.08
CA ASN A 50 29.35 48.52 -12.79
C ASN A 50 29.46 48.77 -11.27
N PRO A 51 30.65 49.16 -10.75
CA PRO A 51 30.86 49.41 -9.32
C PRO A 51 29.99 50.54 -8.74
N GLN A 52 29.49 51.46 -9.58
CA GLN A 52 28.63 52.56 -9.15
C GLN A 52 27.24 52.09 -8.70
N GLU A 53 26.82 50.88 -9.11
CA GLU A 53 25.53 50.31 -8.74
C GLU A 53 25.55 49.58 -7.39
N ASN A 54 26.72 49.46 -6.76
CA ASN A 54 26.85 48.86 -5.44
C ASN A 54 25.98 49.59 -4.39
N ILE A 55 25.76 50.90 -4.54
CA ILE A 55 24.87 51.69 -3.68
C ILE A 55 23.43 51.17 -3.76
N LYS A 56 22.94 50.81 -4.96
CA LYS A 56 21.60 50.23 -5.15
C LYS A 56 21.50 48.85 -4.50
N ALA A 57 22.57 48.04 -4.60
CA ALA A 57 22.62 46.74 -3.96
C ALA A 57 22.61 46.84 -2.42
N THR A 58 23.34 47.82 -1.85
CA THR A 58 23.28 48.12 -0.41
C THR A 58 21.86 48.53 0.02
N GLN A 59 21.19 49.40 -0.74
CA GLN A 59 19.80 49.80 -0.46
C GLN A 59 18.83 48.61 -0.50
N LEU A 60 19.04 47.66 -1.40
CA LEU A 60 18.22 46.44 -1.46
C LEU A 60 18.48 45.50 -0.29
N LEU A 61 19.72 45.38 0.18
CA LEU A 61 20.04 44.63 1.39
C LEU A 61 19.37 45.26 2.63
N GLU A 62 19.50 46.58 2.80
CA GLU A 62 18.86 47.33 3.88
C GLU A 62 17.34 47.18 3.84
N GLY A 63 16.73 47.31 2.66
CA GLY A 63 15.29 47.14 2.47
C GLY A 63 14.80 45.72 2.78
N LEU A 64 15.57 44.69 2.41
CA LEU A 64 15.25 43.30 2.73
C LEU A 64 15.28 43.05 4.24
N VAL A 65 16.31 43.56 4.92
CA VAL A 65 16.47 43.44 6.38
C VAL A 65 15.37 44.19 7.12
N GLN A 66 15.01 45.39 6.65
CA GLN A 66 13.93 46.19 7.22
C GLN A 66 12.57 45.49 7.07
N GLU A 67 12.27 44.91 5.91
CA GLU A 67 11.02 44.16 5.71
C GLU A 67 10.96 42.88 6.54
N LEU A 68 12.09 42.19 6.76
CA LEU A 68 12.14 41.06 7.70
C LEU A 68 11.87 41.49 9.13
N GLN A 69 12.49 42.58 9.60
CA GLN A 69 12.28 43.13 10.93
C GLN A 69 10.83 43.57 11.14
N LYS A 70 10.29 44.35 10.19
CA LYS A 70 8.88 44.75 10.18
C LYS A 70 7.96 43.54 10.25
N LYS A 71 8.21 42.51 9.42
CA LYS A 71 7.38 41.30 9.40
C LYS A 71 7.49 40.49 10.70
N ALA A 72 8.64 40.51 11.36
CA ALA A 72 8.85 39.92 12.68
C ALA A 72 8.08 40.67 13.79
N GLU A 73 8.10 42.01 13.76
CA GLU A 73 7.40 42.86 14.73
C GLU A 73 5.89 42.72 14.67
N HIS A 74 5.34 42.47 13.48
CA HIS A 74 3.91 42.27 13.27
C HIS A 74 3.40 40.87 13.68
N GLN A 75 4.28 39.94 14.09
CA GLN A 75 3.85 38.64 14.61
C GLN A 75 3.40 38.75 16.07
N VAL A 76 2.16 38.32 16.35
CA VAL A 76 1.53 38.34 17.69
C VAL A 76 0.91 36.96 17.99
N GLY A 77 0.87 36.57 19.27
CA GLY A 77 0.32 35.29 19.73
C GLY A 77 1.37 34.19 19.92
N GLU A 78 0.97 33.07 20.54
CA GLU A 78 1.85 31.92 20.83
C GLU A 78 2.45 31.31 19.55
N ASP A 79 1.67 31.20 18.48
CA ASP A 79 2.12 30.68 17.18
C ASP A 79 3.07 31.65 16.44
N GLY A 80 2.94 32.96 16.68
CA GLY A 80 3.76 34.00 16.06
C GLY A 80 5.13 34.19 16.72
N PHE A 81 5.31 33.72 17.95
CA PHE A 81 6.53 33.90 18.73
C PHE A 81 7.76 33.26 18.05
N LEU A 82 7.64 32.01 17.62
CA LEU A 82 8.74 31.29 16.97
C LEU A 82 9.11 31.95 15.63
N LEU A 83 8.12 32.38 14.87
CA LEU A 83 8.33 33.04 13.58
C LEU A 83 9.04 34.38 13.76
N LYS A 84 8.66 35.17 14.78
CA LYS A 84 9.34 36.42 15.12
C LYS A 84 10.84 36.23 15.37
N ILE A 85 11.20 35.23 16.19
CA ILE A 85 12.61 34.93 16.48
C ILE A 85 13.35 34.52 15.20
N LYS A 86 12.76 33.64 14.39
CA LYS A 86 13.39 33.18 13.13
C LYS A 86 13.61 34.31 12.14
N LEU A 87 12.61 35.17 11.92
CA LEU A 87 12.74 36.31 11.00
C LEU A 87 13.78 37.32 11.47
N GLY A 88 13.85 37.59 12.78
CA GLY A 88 14.91 38.43 13.36
C GLY A 88 16.31 37.83 13.20
N HIS A 89 16.44 36.51 13.36
CA HIS A 89 17.69 35.80 13.10
C HIS A 89 18.09 35.89 11.62
N TYR A 90 17.16 35.66 10.69
CA TYR A 90 17.43 35.77 9.26
C TYR A 90 17.82 37.19 8.83
N ALA A 91 17.21 38.23 9.41
CA ALA A 91 17.60 39.61 9.17
C ALA A 91 19.07 39.86 9.54
N THR A 92 19.49 39.38 10.72
CA THR A 92 20.87 39.50 11.19
C THR A 92 21.84 38.65 10.36
N GLN A 93 21.45 37.42 10.02
CA GLN A 93 22.25 36.50 9.20
C GLN A 93 22.50 37.07 7.80
N LEU A 94 21.46 37.57 7.12
CA LEU A 94 21.58 38.12 5.78
C LEU A 94 22.40 39.41 5.77
N GLN A 95 22.21 40.29 6.76
CA GLN A 95 23.09 41.45 6.93
C GLN A 95 24.55 41.00 7.04
N ASN A 96 24.87 40.12 7.99
CA ASN A 96 26.26 39.66 8.19
C ASN A 96 26.87 38.97 6.96
N THR A 97 26.04 38.26 6.18
CA THR A 97 26.50 37.52 5.00
C THR A 97 26.81 38.45 3.82
N TYR A 98 26.02 39.50 3.62
CA TYR A 98 26.07 40.33 2.40
C TYR A 98 26.54 41.77 2.62
N ASP A 99 26.69 42.25 3.86
CA ASP A 99 27.09 43.64 4.17
C ASP A 99 28.42 44.05 3.54
N ARG A 100 29.37 43.11 3.48
CA ARG A 100 30.69 43.34 2.85
C ARG A 100 30.65 43.32 1.32
N CYS A 101 29.66 42.65 0.73
CA CYS A 101 29.50 42.56 -0.71
C CYS A 101 28.02 42.44 -1.11
N PRO A 102 27.26 43.55 -1.09
CA PRO A 102 25.82 43.53 -1.35
C PRO A 102 25.45 43.05 -2.76
N MET A 103 26.38 43.17 -3.72
CA MET A 103 26.22 42.65 -5.08
C MET A 103 26.02 41.12 -5.11
N GLU A 104 26.60 40.37 -4.16
CA GLU A 104 26.38 38.92 -4.07
C GLU A 104 24.94 38.57 -3.69
N LEU A 105 24.25 39.43 -2.92
CA LEU A 105 22.82 39.27 -2.64
C LEU A 105 22.01 39.37 -3.94
N VAL A 106 22.31 40.39 -4.75
CA VAL A 106 21.66 40.61 -6.05
C VAL A 106 21.89 39.42 -6.97
N ARG A 107 23.14 38.92 -7.06
CA ARG A 107 23.46 37.71 -7.84
C ARG A 107 22.69 36.49 -7.34
N CYS A 108 22.65 36.28 -6.03
CA CYS A 108 21.94 35.18 -5.39
C CYS A 108 20.44 35.21 -5.69
N ILE A 109 19.78 36.35 -5.46
CA ILE A 109 18.33 36.47 -5.67
C ILE A 109 17.98 36.37 -7.16
N ARG A 110 18.76 36.98 -8.07
CA ARG A 110 18.57 36.82 -9.52
C ARG A 110 18.69 35.36 -9.94
N HIS A 111 19.69 34.65 -9.43
CA HIS A 111 19.88 33.24 -9.71
C HIS A 111 18.69 32.40 -9.24
N ILE A 112 18.21 32.64 -8.02
CA ILE A 112 17.03 31.94 -7.46
C ILE A 112 15.80 32.22 -8.33
N LEU A 113 15.45 33.48 -8.55
CA LEU A 113 14.24 33.87 -9.30
C LEU A 113 14.27 33.34 -10.75
N TYR A 114 15.44 33.37 -11.40
CA TYR A 114 15.61 32.83 -12.74
C TYR A 114 15.36 31.31 -12.78
N ASN A 115 15.96 30.55 -11.86
CA ASN A 115 15.79 29.09 -11.83
C ASN A 115 14.37 28.69 -11.40
N GLU A 116 13.75 29.39 -10.45
CA GLU A 116 12.33 29.19 -10.12
C GLU A 116 11.45 29.40 -11.36
N GLN A 117 11.65 30.50 -12.08
CA GLN A 117 10.88 30.80 -13.29
C GLN A 117 11.13 29.76 -14.40
N ARG A 118 12.37 29.27 -14.53
CA ARG A 118 12.70 28.19 -15.48
C ARG A 118 11.96 26.90 -15.11
N LEU A 119 12.02 26.47 -13.85
CA LEU A 119 11.37 25.25 -13.36
C LEU A 119 9.84 25.33 -13.51
N VAL A 120 9.24 26.47 -13.20
CA VAL A 120 7.79 26.69 -13.39
C VAL A 120 7.41 26.65 -14.87
N ARG A 121 8.22 27.22 -15.77
CA ARG A 121 8.00 27.14 -17.22
C ARG A 121 8.16 25.72 -17.75
N GLU A 122 9.17 24.98 -17.29
CA GLU A 122 9.43 23.59 -17.66
C GLU A 122 8.29 22.67 -17.19
N ALA A 123 7.76 22.89 -15.98
CA ALA A 123 6.60 22.18 -15.45
C ALA A 123 5.31 22.50 -16.23
N ASN A 124 5.10 23.78 -16.59
CA ASN A 124 3.91 24.19 -17.34
C ASN A 124 3.93 23.78 -18.83
N ASN A 125 5.12 23.63 -19.44
CA ASN A 125 5.26 23.30 -20.86
C ASN A 125 5.32 21.78 -21.17
N GLY A 126 5.05 20.91 -20.18
CA GLY A 126 4.49 19.57 -20.41
C GLY A 126 5.21 18.64 -21.39
N SER A 127 6.52 18.73 -21.55
CA SER A 127 7.28 17.84 -22.45
C SER A 127 8.65 17.46 -21.88
N SER A 128 8.69 17.18 -20.57
CA SER A 128 9.82 16.47 -19.98
C SER A 128 9.50 14.97 -19.86
N PRO A 129 10.37 14.05 -20.32
CA PRO A 129 10.19 12.59 -20.20
C PRO A 129 9.92 12.12 -18.76
N ALA A 130 10.42 12.86 -17.76
CA ALA A 130 10.22 12.58 -16.35
C ALA A 130 8.78 12.78 -15.86
N GLY A 131 8.03 13.75 -16.42
CA GLY A 131 6.63 14.00 -16.04
C GLY A 131 5.70 12.88 -16.51
N SER A 132 5.91 12.37 -17.73
CA SER A 132 5.16 11.24 -18.27
C SER A 132 5.39 9.95 -17.47
N LEU A 133 6.60 9.74 -16.94
CA LEU A 133 6.92 8.58 -16.10
C LEU A 133 6.24 8.68 -14.72
N ALA A 134 6.24 9.86 -14.11
CA ALA A 134 5.58 10.11 -12.83
C ALA A 134 4.04 9.93 -12.93
N ASP A 135 3.44 10.44 -14.02
CA ASP A 135 2.01 10.24 -14.30
C ASP A 135 1.66 8.77 -14.52
N ALA A 136 2.49 8.02 -15.26
CA ALA A 136 2.30 6.59 -15.47
C ALA A 136 2.42 5.78 -14.17
N MET A 137 3.39 6.11 -13.30
CA MET A 137 3.53 5.48 -11.97
C MET A 137 2.33 5.77 -11.07
N SER A 138 1.84 7.01 -11.07
CA SER A 138 0.65 7.41 -10.32
C SER A 138 -0.60 6.66 -10.81
N GLN A 139 -0.75 6.51 -12.14
CA GLN A 139 -1.84 5.75 -12.73
C GLN A 139 -1.78 4.26 -12.38
N LYS A 140 -0.58 3.65 -12.40
CA LYS A 140 -0.39 2.26 -11.98
C LYS A 140 -0.71 2.06 -10.50
N HIS A 141 -0.28 2.97 -9.63
CA HIS A 141 -0.65 2.97 -8.21
C HIS A 141 -2.17 3.05 -8.01
N LEU A 142 -2.86 3.90 -8.78
CA LEU A 142 -4.31 4.00 -8.71
C LEU A 142 -5.00 2.69 -9.13
N GLN A 143 -4.55 2.09 -10.23
CA GLN A 143 -5.09 0.82 -10.72
C GLN A 143 -4.90 -0.31 -9.72
N ILE A 144 -3.71 -0.43 -9.12
CA ILE A 144 -3.42 -1.39 -8.05
C ILE A 144 -4.41 -1.23 -6.89
N ASN A 145 -4.67 0.00 -6.46
CA ASN A 145 -5.62 0.27 -5.36
C ASN A 145 -7.08 0.00 -5.75
N GLN A 146 -7.47 0.24 -7.00
CA GLN A 146 -8.80 -0.12 -7.49
C GLN A 146 -9.03 -1.63 -7.47
N THR A 147 -8.05 -2.42 -7.93
CA THR A 147 -8.12 -3.89 -7.87
C THR A 147 -8.16 -4.41 -6.43
N PHE A 148 -7.46 -3.76 -5.49
CA PHE A 148 -7.59 -4.08 -4.07
C PHE A 148 -9.00 -3.83 -3.53
N GLU A 149 -9.64 -2.74 -3.94
CA GLU A 149 -11.01 -2.44 -3.53
C GLU A 149 -12.00 -3.44 -4.12
N GLU A 150 -11.83 -3.82 -5.38
CA GLU A 150 -12.60 -4.90 -6.02
C GLU A 150 -12.45 -6.23 -5.27
N LEU A 151 -11.21 -6.66 -4.99
CA LEU A 151 -10.93 -7.86 -4.22
C LEU A 151 -11.53 -7.81 -2.81
N ARG A 152 -11.53 -6.65 -2.16
CA ARG A 152 -12.16 -6.43 -0.84
C ARG A 152 -13.67 -6.65 -0.91
N LEU A 153 -14.33 -6.07 -1.90
CA LEU A 153 -15.77 -6.19 -2.08
C LEU A 153 -16.18 -7.64 -2.40
N ILE A 154 -15.46 -8.31 -3.31
CA ILE A 154 -15.75 -9.71 -3.65
C ILE A 154 -15.51 -10.63 -2.44
N THR A 155 -14.44 -10.42 -1.68
CA THR A 155 -14.16 -11.21 -0.46
C THR A 155 -15.22 -11.01 0.63
N GLN A 156 -15.81 -9.81 0.71
CA GLN A 156 -16.91 -9.53 1.62
C GLN A 156 -18.22 -10.21 1.17
N ASP A 157 -18.47 -10.26 -0.14
CA ASP A 157 -19.61 -10.95 -0.73
C ASP A 157 -19.55 -12.46 -0.45
N THR A 158 -18.39 -13.10 -0.69
CA THR A 158 -18.21 -14.54 -0.41
C THR A 158 -18.35 -14.87 1.08
N GLU A 159 -17.93 -13.97 1.99
CA GLU A 159 -18.19 -14.14 3.43
C GLU A 159 -19.68 -14.13 3.76
N ASN A 160 -20.46 -13.25 3.12
CA ASN A 160 -21.90 -13.17 3.35
C ASN A 160 -22.62 -14.43 2.83
N GLU A 161 -22.22 -14.93 1.67
CA GLU A 161 -22.74 -16.17 1.11
C GLU A 161 -22.37 -17.39 1.94
N LEU A 162 -21.14 -17.45 2.46
CA LEU A 162 -20.71 -18.50 3.37
C LEU A 162 -21.56 -18.50 4.66
N LYS A 163 -21.86 -17.32 5.24
CA LYS A 163 -22.76 -17.21 6.40
C LYS A 163 -24.17 -17.68 6.07
N LYS A 164 -24.71 -17.30 4.92
CA LYS A 164 -26.02 -17.75 4.46
C LYS A 164 -26.05 -19.27 4.28
N LEU A 165 -25.05 -19.84 3.62
CA LEU A 165 -24.89 -21.28 3.43
C LEU A 165 -24.86 -22.01 4.77
N GLN A 166 -24.09 -21.51 5.74
CA GLN A 166 -24.02 -22.06 7.08
C GLN A 166 -25.40 -22.08 7.76
N GLN A 167 -26.13 -20.96 7.74
CA GLN A 167 -27.47 -20.87 8.33
C GLN A 167 -28.47 -21.83 7.67
N THR A 168 -28.45 -21.91 6.34
CA THR A 168 -29.28 -22.85 5.58
C THR A 168 -28.96 -24.30 5.95
N GLN A 169 -27.67 -24.64 6.08
CA GLN A 169 -27.23 -25.98 6.47
C GLN A 169 -27.66 -26.33 7.90
N GLU A 170 -27.52 -25.40 8.85
CA GLU A 170 -27.97 -25.59 10.23
C GLU A 170 -29.48 -25.85 10.29
N TYR A 171 -30.29 -25.07 9.55
CA TYR A 171 -31.73 -25.29 9.47
C TYR A 171 -32.08 -26.63 8.82
N PHE A 172 -31.39 -27.01 7.74
CA PHE A 172 -31.55 -28.30 7.10
C PHE A 172 -31.31 -29.47 8.07
N ILE A 173 -30.24 -29.40 8.87
CA ILE A 173 -29.91 -30.45 9.85
C ILE A 173 -31.04 -30.61 10.88
N ILE A 174 -31.62 -29.51 11.35
CA ILE A 174 -32.76 -29.53 12.28
C ILE A 174 -33.98 -30.20 11.64
N GLN A 175 -34.32 -29.84 10.39
CA GLN A 175 -35.44 -30.46 9.67
C GLN A 175 -35.19 -31.96 9.39
N TYR A 176 -33.94 -32.34 9.11
CA TYR A 176 -33.56 -33.74 8.94
C TYR A 176 -33.74 -34.54 10.24
N GLN A 177 -33.34 -33.97 11.38
CA GLN A 177 -33.60 -34.58 12.69
C GLN A 177 -35.09 -34.72 12.99
N GLU A 178 -35.91 -33.74 12.62
CA GLU A 178 -37.37 -33.84 12.74
C GLU A 178 -37.94 -34.97 11.87
N SER A 179 -37.41 -35.19 10.66
CA SER A 179 -37.80 -36.31 9.81
C SER A 179 -37.52 -37.66 10.48
N LEU A 180 -36.33 -37.84 11.06
CA LEU A 180 -35.99 -39.04 11.84
C LEU A 180 -36.91 -39.22 13.05
N ARG A 181 -37.30 -38.12 13.72
CA ARG A 181 -38.23 -38.16 14.84
C ARG A 181 -39.63 -38.58 14.41
N ILE A 182 -40.12 -38.08 13.27
CA ILE A 182 -41.41 -38.50 12.68
C ILE A 182 -41.35 -39.99 12.30
N GLN A 183 -40.23 -40.45 11.72
CA GLN A 183 -40.03 -41.85 11.37
C GLN A 183 -40.09 -42.76 12.61
N ALA A 184 -39.49 -42.34 13.73
CA ALA A 184 -39.56 -43.06 15.00
C ALA A 184 -40.99 -43.12 15.60
N GLN A 185 -41.83 -42.10 15.35
CA GLN A 185 -43.22 -42.09 15.83
C GLN A 185 -44.08 -43.17 15.16
N PHE A 186 -43.75 -43.61 13.94
CA PHE A 186 -44.46 -44.73 13.30
C PHE A 186 -44.36 -46.02 14.11
N ALA A 187 -43.21 -46.30 14.74
CA ALA A 187 -43.04 -47.47 15.59
C ALA A 187 -43.95 -47.43 16.83
N GLN A 188 -44.35 -46.24 17.29
CA GLN A 188 -45.21 -46.06 18.48
C GLN A 188 -46.70 -46.22 18.16
N LEU A 189 -47.10 -46.19 16.89
CA LEU A 189 -48.50 -46.33 16.45
C LEU A 189 -49.12 -47.68 16.86
N ALA A 190 -48.29 -48.72 17.04
CA ALA A 190 -48.72 -50.05 17.45
C ALA A 190 -49.43 -50.06 18.82
N GLN A 191 -49.20 -49.08 19.69
CA GLN A 191 -49.79 -49.00 21.03
C GLN A 191 -51.16 -48.30 21.08
N LEU A 192 -51.59 -47.68 19.98
CA LEU A 192 -52.85 -46.93 19.91
C LEU A 192 -54.04 -47.81 19.54
N ASN A 193 -55.25 -47.34 19.88
CA ASN A 193 -56.50 -47.98 19.46
C ASN A 193 -56.73 -47.82 17.93
N PRO A 194 -57.54 -48.69 17.28
CA PRO A 194 -57.60 -48.77 15.81
C PRO A 194 -58.04 -47.48 15.09
N GLN A 195 -59.00 -46.74 15.68
CA GLN A 195 -59.50 -45.50 15.07
C GLN A 195 -58.49 -44.34 15.22
N GLU A 196 -57.86 -44.14 16.38
CA GLU A 196 -56.84 -43.11 16.56
C GLU A 196 -55.55 -43.45 15.81
N ARG A 197 -55.23 -44.74 15.66
CA ARG A 197 -54.09 -45.19 14.86
C ARG A 197 -54.23 -44.75 13.41
N MET A 198 -55.37 -45.05 12.77
CA MET A 198 -55.60 -44.71 11.35
C MET A 198 -55.50 -43.20 11.09
N SER A 199 -56.10 -42.37 11.95
CA SER A 199 -56.05 -40.91 11.77
C SER A 199 -54.65 -40.34 12.00
N ARG A 200 -53.93 -40.82 13.03
CA ARG A 200 -52.58 -40.37 13.35
C ARG A 200 -51.54 -40.86 12.35
N GLU A 201 -51.69 -42.08 11.84
CA GLU A 201 -50.86 -42.63 10.77
C GLU A 201 -50.98 -41.79 9.49
N THR A 202 -52.21 -41.46 9.08
CA THR A 202 -52.47 -40.62 7.91
C THR A 202 -51.82 -39.23 8.06
N ALA A 203 -51.95 -38.61 9.25
CA ALA A 203 -51.36 -37.31 9.53
C ALA A 203 -49.82 -37.34 9.55
N LEU A 204 -49.22 -38.41 10.09
CA LEU A 204 -47.76 -38.59 10.08
C LEU A 204 -47.22 -38.84 8.67
N GLN A 205 -47.91 -39.66 7.86
CA GLN A 205 -47.54 -39.89 6.45
C GLN A 205 -47.55 -38.59 5.66
N GLN A 206 -48.59 -37.75 5.82
CA GLN A 206 -48.66 -36.45 5.14
C GLN A 206 -47.49 -35.54 5.53
N LYS A 207 -47.17 -35.45 6.84
CA LYS A 207 -46.03 -34.66 7.33
C LYS A 207 -44.70 -35.19 6.79
N GLN A 208 -44.52 -36.52 6.80
CA GLN A 208 -43.32 -37.18 6.30
C GLN A 208 -43.10 -36.86 4.82
N VAL A 209 -44.12 -37.06 3.97
CA VAL A 209 -44.02 -36.76 2.53
C VAL A 209 -43.70 -35.28 2.29
N SER A 210 -44.34 -34.36 3.01
CA SER A 210 -44.05 -32.93 2.85
C SER A 210 -42.63 -32.56 3.26
N LEU A 211 -42.12 -33.17 4.33
CA LEU A 211 -40.79 -32.88 4.87
C LEU A 211 -39.70 -33.54 4.03
N GLU A 212 -39.90 -34.76 3.56
CA GLU A 212 -38.99 -35.44 2.62
C GLU A 212 -38.87 -34.67 1.30
N ALA A 213 -39.99 -34.19 0.75
CA ALA A 213 -39.98 -33.35 -0.45
C ALA A 213 -39.22 -32.03 -0.21
N TRP A 214 -39.38 -31.41 0.96
CA TRP A 214 -38.63 -30.23 1.35
C TRP A 214 -37.13 -30.52 1.50
N LEU A 215 -36.76 -31.59 2.21
CA LEU A 215 -35.37 -32.02 2.40
C LEU A 215 -34.68 -32.29 1.06
N GLN A 216 -35.34 -32.99 0.13
CA GLN A 216 -34.76 -33.26 -1.18
C GLN A 216 -34.49 -31.98 -1.97
N ARG A 217 -35.43 -31.03 -1.94
CA ARG A 217 -35.26 -29.72 -2.58
C ARG A 217 -34.15 -28.91 -1.91
N GLU A 218 -34.13 -28.87 -0.60
CA GLU A 218 -33.17 -28.06 0.15
C GLU A 218 -31.75 -28.62 0.05
N ALA A 219 -31.59 -29.94 -0.06
CA ALA A 219 -30.30 -30.57 -0.35
C ALA A 219 -29.75 -30.13 -1.71
N GLN A 220 -30.60 -29.99 -2.74
CA GLN A 220 -30.20 -29.45 -4.05
C GLN A 220 -29.82 -27.96 -3.94
N THR A 221 -30.60 -27.15 -3.20
CA THR A 221 -30.28 -25.74 -2.94
C THR A 221 -28.93 -25.59 -2.24
N LEU A 222 -28.65 -26.39 -1.21
CA LEU A 222 -27.37 -26.39 -0.49
C LEU A 222 -26.22 -26.76 -1.42
N GLN A 223 -26.40 -27.79 -2.25
CA GLN A 223 -25.39 -28.19 -3.21
C GLN A 223 -25.10 -27.08 -4.23
N GLN A 224 -26.13 -26.40 -4.72
CA GLN A 224 -25.98 -25.24 -5.62
C GLN A 224 -25.18 -24.11 -4.95
N TYR A 225 -25.56 -23.71 -3.73
CA TYR A 225 -24.82 -22.66 -3.01
C TYR A 225 -23.36 -23.04 -2.75
N ARG A 226 -23.06 -24.31 -2.46
CA ARG A 226 -21.69 -24.79 -2.29
C ARG A 226 -20.88 -24.64 -3.58
N VAL A 227 -21.45 -25.01 -4.72
CA VAL A 227 -20.79 -24.90 -6.03
C VAL A 227 -20.58 -23.43 -6.40
N GLU A 228 -21.60 -22.59 -6.29
CA GLU A 228 -21.52 -21.16 -6.58
C GLU A 228 -20.46 -20.45 -5.72
N LEU A 229 -20.38 -20.79 -4.43
CA LEU A 229 -19.37 -20.25 -3.53
C LEU A 229 -17.95 -20.70 -3.93
N ALA A 230 -17.77 -21.97 -4.30
CA ALA A 230 -16.49 -22.48 -4.77
C ALA A 230 -16.04 -21.82 -6.09
N GLU A 231 -16.94 -21.64 -7.06
CA GLU A 231 -16.66 -20.92 -8.30
C GLU A 231 -16.30 -19.46 -8.07
N LYS A 232 -16.99 -18.79 -7.14
CA LYS A 232 -16.65 -17.41 -6.76
C LYS A 232 -15.27 -17.34 -6.14
N HIS A 233 -14.93 -18.24 -5.22
CA HIS A 233 -13.56 -18.32 -4.71
C HIS A 233 -12.53 -18.55 -5.81
N GLN A 234 -12.78 -19.44 -6.77
CA GLN A 234 -11.88 -19.67 -7.89
C GLN A 234 -11.63 -18.38 -8.69
N LYS A 235 -12.68 -17.60 -9.01
CA LYS A 235 -12.56 -16.30 -9.69
C LYS A 235 -11.80 -15.27 -8.83
N THR A 236 -12.09 -15.20 -7.53
CA THR A 236 -11.38 -14.32 -6.60
C THR A 236 -9.88 -14.64 -6.56
N LEU A 237 -9.53 -15.93 -6.47
CA LEU A 237 -8.13 -16.37 -6.45
C LEU A 237 -7.40 -16.07 -7.77
N GLN A 238 -8.07 -16.18 -8.91
CA GLN A 238 -7.49 -15.78 -10.20
C GLN A 238 -7.15 -14.28 -10.22
N LEU A 239 -8.05 -13.42 -9.75
CA LEU A 239 -7.78 -11.98 -9.66
C LEU A 239 -6.67 -11.68 -8.64
N LEU A 240 -6.69 -12.37 -7.50
CA LEU A 240 -5.68 -12.24 -6.45
C LEU A 240 -4.29 -12.65 -6.95
N ARG A 241 -4.21 -13.72 -7.75
CA ARG A 241 -2.94 -14.15 -8.39
C ARG A 241 -2.42 -13.11 -9.37
N LYS A 242 -3.28 -12.54 -10.21
CA LYS A 242 -2.90 -11.44 -11.13
C LYS A 242 -2.35 -10.23 -10.36
N GLN A 243 -3.06 -9.82 -9.31
CA GLN A 243 -2.63 -8.71 -8.46
C GLN A 243 -1.31 -9.00 -7.74
N GLN A 244 -1.14 -10.23 -7.26
CA GLN A 244 0.10 -10.70 -6.66
C GLN A 244 1.27 -10.63 -7.65
N THR A 245 1.09 -11.08 -8.89
CA THR A 245 2.12 -11.02 -9.95
C THR A 245 2.53 -9.57 -10.23
N ILE A 246 1.59 -8.64 -10.35
CA ILE A 246 1.93 -7.21 -10.56
C ILE A 246 2.78 -6.68 -9.40
N ILE A 247 2.42 -6.98 -8.14
CA ILE A 247 3.15 -6.47 -6.98
C ILE A 247 4.51 -7.14 -6.80
N LEU A 248 4.59 -8.46 -6.96
CA LEU A 248 5.80 -9.24 -6.67
C LEU A 248 6.77 -9.32 -7.85
N ASP A 249 6.25 -9.49 -9.05
CA ASP A 249 7.07 -9.75 -10.24
C ASP A 249 7.38 -8.47 -11.04
N ASP A 250 6.57 -7.40 -10.88
CA ASP A 250 6.90 -6.08 -11.44
C ASP A 250 7.46 -5.15 -10.37
N GLU A 251 6.62 -4.73 -9.40
CA GLU A 251 6.95 -3.60 -8.51
C GLU A 251 8.11 -3.92 -7.56
N LEU A 252 8.07 -5.11 -6.94
CA LEU A 252 9.14 -5.55 -6.06
C LEU A 252 10.43 -5.86 -6.83
N ILE A 253 10.36 -6.44 -8.03
CA ILE A 253 11.55 -6.65 -8.87
C ILE A 253 12.14 -5.32 -9.32
N GLN A 254 11.31 -4.34 -9.69
CA GLN A 254 11.76 -3.00 -10.06
C GLN A 254 12.42 -2.29 -8.87
N TRP A 255 11.89 -2.45 -7.65
CA TRP A 255 12.55 -1.94 -6.44
C TRP A 255 13.90 -2.64 -6.18
N LYS A 256 13.98 -3.98 -6.28
CA LYS A 256 15.24 -4.73 -6.16
C LYS A 256 16.28 -4.27 -7.20
N ARG A 257 15.83 -3.99 -8.43
CA ARG A 257 16.70 -3.46 -9.49
C ARG A 257 17.21 -2.06 -9.16
N ARG A 258 16.36 -1.17 -8.63
CA ARG A 258 16.80 0.15 -8.15
C ARG A 258 17.82 0.04 -7.03
N GLN A 259 17.62 -0.85 -6.05
CA GLN A 259 18.59 -1.12 -4.98
C GLN A 259 19.94 -1.59 -5.54
N GLN A 260 19.93 -2.48 -6.53
CA GLN A 260 21.16 -2.94 -7.18
C GLN A 260 21.91 -1.78 -7.87
N LEU A 261 21.19 -0.89 -8.55
CA LEU A 261 21.80 0.27 -9.22
C LEU A 261 22.30 1.33 -8.23
N ALA A 262 21.58 1.55 -7.12
CA ALA A 262 22.00 2.42 -6.02
C ALA A 262 23.34 1.95 -5.43
N GLY A 263 23.55 0.62 -5.31
CA GLY A 263 24.82 0.03 -4.91
C GLY A 263 26.01 0.36 -5.82
N ASN A 264 25.75 0.73 -7.08
CA ASN A 264 26.75 1.17 -8.05
C ASN A 264 26.89 2.71 -8.11
N GLY A 265 26.32 3.44 -7.15
CA GLY A 265 26.29 4.90 -7.15
C GLY A 265 25.13 5.53 -7.95
N GLY A 266 24.13 4.73 -8.32
CA GLY A 266 22.88 5.23 -8.91
C GLY A 266 21.99 5.97 -7.90
N PRO A 267 20.80 6.44 -8.33
CA PRO A 267 19.86 7.11 -7.44
C PRO A 267 19.36 6.15 -6.34
N PRO A 268 19.00 6.66 -5.15
CA PRO A 268 18.45 5.85 -4.06
C PRO A 268 17.20 5.07 -4.49
N GLU A 269 17.04 3.86 -3.94
CA GLU A 269 15.95 2.93 -4.28
C GLU A 269 14.54 3.38 -3.89
N GLY A 270 14.45 4.31 -2.93
CA GLY A 270 13.20 4.80 -2.36
C GLY A 270 12.64 3.92 -1.24
N SER A 271 11.61 4.43 -0.54
CA SER A 271 11.01 3.74 0.60
C SER A 271 10.25 2.46 0.19
N LEU A 272 10.32 1.44 1.05
CA LEU A 272 9.54 0.20 0.96
C LEU A 272 8.10 0.36 1.45
N ASP A 273 7.71 1.49 2.06
CA ASP A 273 6.43 1.61 2.76
C ASP A 273 5.22 1.37 1.86
N VAL A 274 5.25 1.84 0.61
CA VAL A 274 4.18 1.61 -0.37
C VAL A 274 4.08 0.13 -0.72
N LEU A 275 5.21 -0.51 -1.06
CA LEU A 275 5.27 -1.94 -1.35
C LEU A 275 4.82 -2.79 -0.16
N GLN A 276 5.26 -2.43 1.05
CA GLN A 276 4.81 -3.08 2.28
C GLN A 276 3.30 -2.95 2.44
N SER A 277 2.73 -1.77 2.25
CA SER A 277 1.28 -1.57 2.38
C SER A 277 0.50 -2.46 1.41
N TRP A 278 1.00 -2.66 0.18
CA TRP A 278 0.37 -3.56 -0.79
C TRP A 278 0.55 -5.03 -0.43
N CYS A 279 1.74 -5.44 0.02
CA CYS A 279 1.99 -6.81 0.48
C CYS A 279 1.12 -7.15 1.70
N GLU A 280 0.94 -6.22 2.63
CA GLU A 280 0.07 -6.40 3.80
C GLU A 280 -1.41 -6.48 3.42
N LYS A 281 -1.88 -5.64 2.48
CA LYS A 281 -3.25 -5.74 1.93
C LYS A 281 -3.47 -7.07 1.24
N LEU A 282 -2.51 -7.54 0.42
CA LEU A 282 -2.56 -8.88 -0.18
C LEU A 282 -2.66 -9.97 0.89
N ALA A 283 -1.76 -9.93 1.88
CA ALA A 283 -1.72 -10.93 2.95
C ALA A 283 -3.06 -11.02 3.70
N GLU A 284 -3.68 -9.88 3.99
CA GLU A 284 -4.98 -9.82 4.66
C GLU A 284 -6.10 -10.46 3.82
N ILE A 285 -6.23 -10.07 2.55
CA ILE A 285 -7.27 -10.60 1.65
C ILE A 285 -7.07 -12.11 1.39
N ILE A 286 -5.82 -12.53 1.15
CA ILE A 286 -5.46 -13.95 1.00
C ILE A 286 -5.86 -14.73 2.25
N TRP A 287 -5.54 -14.20 3.43
CA TRP A 287 -5.84 -14.89 4.69
C TRP A 287 -7.34 -15.00 4.95
N GLN A 288 -8.12 -13.95 4.67
CA GLN A 288 -9.58 -13.99 4.77
C GLN A 288 -10.18 -15.06 3.86
N ASN A 289 -9.77 -15.11 2.59
CA ASN A 289 -10.21 -16.15 1.66
C ASN A 289 -9.80 -17.56 2.14
N ARG A 290 -8.58 -17.72 2.70
CA ARG A 290 -8.13 -19.00 3.27
C ARG A 290 -9.02 -19.49 4.39
N GLN A 291 -9.44 -18.59 5.27
CA GLN A 291 -10.35 -18.91 6.37
C GLN A 291 -11.75 -19.27 5.85
N GLN A 292 -12.26 -18.54 4.87
CA GLN A 292 -13.55 -18.83 4.23
C GLN A 292 -13.56 -20.22 3.60
N ILE A 293 -12.52 -20.57 2.82
CA ILE A 293 -12.37 -21.89 2.20
C ILE A 293 -12.32 -23.00 3.26
N ARG A 294 -11.58 -22.84 4.36
CA ARG A 294 -11.57 -23.83 5.46
C ARG A 294 -12.94 -24.02 6.09
N ARG A 295 -13.69 -22.93 6.28
CA ARG A 295 -15.05 -23.00 6.82
C ARG A 295 -15.98 -23.71 5.85
N ALA A 296 -15.86 -23.47 4.55
CA ALA A 296 -16.61 -24.19 3.52
C ALA A 296 -16.28 -25.70 3.52
N GLU A 297 -15.00 -26.07 3.61
CA GLU A 297 -14.55 -27.47 3.77
C GLU A 297 -15.18 -28.10 5.02
N HIS A 298 -15.17 -27.39 6.15
CA HIS A 298 -15.75 -27.87 7.39
C HIS A 298 -17.26 -28.08 7.29
N LEU A 299 -18.00 -27.15 6.66
CA LEU A 299 -19.43 -27.32 6.41
C LEU A 299 -19.72 -28.54 5.53
N CYS A 300 -18.90 -28.79 4.50
CA CYS A 300 -19.05 -29.97 3.64
C CYS A 300 -18.80 -31.28 4.42
N GLN A 301 -17.82 -31.30 5.33
CA GLN A 301 -17.55 -32.46 6.19
C GLN A 301 -18.67 -32.73 7.20
N GLN A 302 -19.31 -31.68 7.74
CA GLN A 302 -20.43 -31.82 8.69
C GLN A 302 -21.68 -32.41 8.05
N LEU A 303 -21.94 -32.08 6.78
CA LEU A 303 -23.07 -32.61 6.01
C LEU A 303 -22.58 -33.03 4.61
N PRO A 304 -22.13 -34.28 4.45
CA PRO A 304 -21.67 -34.79 3.17
C PRO A 304 -22.85 -34.90 2.19
N ILE A 305 -22.77 -34.16 1.09
CA ILE A 305 -23.71 -34.24 -0.03
C ILE A 305 -22.86 -34.57 -1.25
N PRO A 306 -23.03 -35.74 -1.90
CA PRO A 306 -22.22 -36.12 -3.05
C PRO A 306 -22.32 -35.08 -4.18
N GLY A 307 -21.18 -34.65 -4.70
CA GLY A 307 -21.12 -33.71 -5.80
C GLY A 307 -19.71 -33.19 -6.06
N PRO A 308 -19.54 -32.28 -7.05
CA PRO A 308 -18.22 -31.83 -7.50
C PRO A 308 -17.48 -30.93 -6.48
N VAL A 309 -18.14 -30.51 -5.41
CA VAL A 309 -17.63 -29.45 -4.54
C VAL A 309 -16.39 -29.85 -3.76
N GLU A 310 -16.20 -31.15 -3.48
CA GLU A 310 -15.02 -31.65 -2.79
C GLU A 310 -13.75 -31.44 -3.63
N GLU A 311 -13.83 -31.75 -4.92
CA GLU A 311 -12.73 -31.53 -5.88
C GLU A 311 -12.47 -30.03 -6.08
N MET A 312 -13.53 -29.23 -6.21
CA MET A 312 -13.41 -27.78 -6.38
C MET A 312 -12.77 -27.12 -5.16
N LEU A 313 -13.19 -27.48 -3.94
CA LEU A 313 -12.59 -26.95 -2.71
C LEU A 313 -11.14 -27.39 -2.58
N ALA A 314 -10.80 -28.63 -2.95
CA ALA A 314 -9.41 -29.10 -2.95
C ALA A 314 -8.53 -28.28 -3.91
N GLU A 315 -8.99 -28.00 -5.13
CA GLU A 315 -8.28 -27.17 -6.12
C GLU A 315 -8.09 -25.72 -5.62
N VAL A 316 -9.16 -25.12 -5.10
CA VAL A 316 -9.14 -23.76 -4.54
C VAL A 316 -8.21 -23.68 -3.33
N ASN A 317 -8.20 -24.70 -2.47
CA ASN A 317 -7.32 -24.79 -1.30
C ASN A 317 -5.84 -24.99 -1.68
N ALA A 318 -5.55 -25.77 -2.72
CA ALA A 318 -4.20 -25.88 -3.29
C ALA A 318 -3.74 -24.53 -3.84
N THR A 319 -4.55 -23.91 -4.69
CA THR A 319 -4.25 -22.61 -5.33
C THR A 319 -3.95 -21.52 -4.29
N ILE A 320 -4.75 -21.40 -3.25
CA ILE A 320 -4.51 -20.39 -2.22
C ILE A 320 -3.25 -20.69 -1.39
N THR A 321 -2.90 -21.96 -1.20
CA THR A 321 -1.68 -22.35 -0.51
C THR A 321 -0.44 -21.97 -1.33
N ASP A 322 -0.51 -22.11 -2.66
CA ASP A 322 0.56 -21.67 -3.57
C ASP A 322 0.69 -20.13 -3.59
N ILE A 323 -0.44 -19.42 -3.57
CA ILE A 323 -0.47 -17.95 -3.44
C ILE A 323 0.19 -17.50 -2.14
N ILE A 324 -0.13 -18.14 -1.00
CA ILE A 324 0.49 -17.82 0.30
C ILE A 324 1.99 -18.09 0.25
N SER A 325 2.40 -19.26 -0.25
CA SER A 325 3.80 -19.65 -0.31
C SER A 325 4.62 -18.66 -1.12
N ALA A 326 4.14 -18.29 -2.32
CA ALA A 326 4.77 -17.30 -3.17
C ALA A 326 4.84 -15.90 -2.52
N LEU A 327 3.81 -15.48 -1.78
CA LEU A 327 3.83 -14.21 -1.08
C LEU A 327 4.90 -14.19 0.00
N VAL A 328 4.93 -15.22 0.86
CA VAL A 328 5.84 -15.28 2.01
C VAL A 328 7.30 -15.37 1.56
N THR A 329 7.60 -16.22 0.58
CA THR A 329 8.97 -16.42 0.11
C THR A 329 9.50 -15.19 -0.64
N SER A 330 8.69 -14.58 -1.51
CA SER A 330 9.13 -13.43 -2.31
C SER A 330 9.29 -12.14 -1.52
N THR A 331 8.54 -11.98 -0.41
CA THR A 331 8.54 -10.75 0.42
C THR A 331 9.53 -10.78 1.57
N PHE A 332 10.29 -11.86 1.75
CA PHE A 332 11.47 -11.88 2.60
C PHE A 332 12.68 -11.36 1.81
N ILE A 333 13.06 -10.10 2.04
CA ILE A 333 14.03 -9.39 1.21
C ILE A 333 15.18 -8.81 2.04
N ILE A 334 16.27 -8.48 1.36
CA ILE A 334 17.37 -7.70 1.94
C ILE A 334 17.04 -6.22 1.76
N GLU A 335 16.72 -5.53 2.85
CA GLU A 335 16.44 -4.09 2.85
C GLU A 335 17.73 -3.28 2.75
N LYS A 336 18.77 -3.69 3.50
CA LYS A 336 20.10 -3.08 3.44
C LYS A 336 21.14 -4.13 3.09
N GLN A 337 21.70 -4.04 1.89
CA GLN A 337 22.72 -4.97 1.42
C GLN A 337 24.00 -4.89 2.27
N PRO A 338 24.71 -6.01 2.47
CA PRO A 338 26.08 -5.95 2.98
C PRO A 338 26.99 -5.23 1.97
N PRO A 339 28.15 -4.71 2.42
CA PRO A 339 29.16 -4.17 1.51
C PRO A 339 29.53 -5.20 0.43
N GLN A 340 29.55 -4.77 -0.84
CA GLN A 340 29.84 -5.65 -1.97
C GLN A 340 31.31 -6.10 -2.02
N VAL A 341 32.20 -5.32 -1.41
CA VAL A 341 33.61 -5.66 -1.21
C VAL A 341 33.86 -5.76 0.30
N LEU A 342 34.19 -6.96 0.76
CA LEU A 342 34.41 -7.27 2.16
C LEU A 342 35.89 -7.51 2.43
N LYS A 343 36.41 -6.89 3.49
CA LYS A 343 37.72 -7.24 4.05
C LYS A 343 37.55 -8.35 5.09
N THR A 344 38.43 -9.35 5.06
CA THR A 344 38.45 -10.42 6.06
C THR A 344 38.57 -9.86 7.47
N GLN A 345 37.91 -10.53 8.43
CA GLN A 345 37.91 -10.16 9.86
C GLN A 345 37.41 -8.73 10.15
N THR A 346 36.63 -8.14 9.24
CA THR A 346 36.04 -6.80 9.44
C THR A 346 34.55 -6.93 9.71
N LYS A 347 34.05 -6.16 10.69
CA LYS A 347 32.62 -6.13 11.02
C LYS A 347 31.85 -5.44 9.88
N PHE A 348 30.72 -6.02 9.50
CA PHE A 348 29.76 -5.42 8.58
C PHE A 348 28.34 -5.74 9.06
N ALA A 349 27.36 -5.06 8.48
CA ALA A 349 25.95 -5.27 8.78
C ALA A 349 25.15 -5.41 7.49
N ALA A 350 24.03 -6.11 7.58
CA ALA A 350 22.98 -6.19 6.58
C ALA A 350 21.62 -6.23 7.30
N THR A 351 20.58 -5.76 6.64
CA THR A 351 19.22 -5.76 7.18
C THR A 351 18.32 -6.57 6.27
N VAL A 352 17.58 -7.51 6.84
CA VAL A 352 16.51 -8.25 6.15
C VAL A 352 15.15 -7.80 6.68
N ARG A 353 14.14 -7.80 5.82
CA ARG A 353 12.77 -7.40 6.14
C ARG A 353 11.79 -8.40 5.53
N LEU A 354 10.79 -8.78 6.29
CA LEU A 354 9.62 -9.52 5.80
C LEU A 354 8.47 -8.53 5.63
N LEU A 355 8.10 -8.21 4.38
CA LEU A 355 7.08 -7.17 4.13
C LEU A 355 5.68 -7.54 4.64
N VAL A 356 5.41 -8.83 4.85
CA VAL A 356 4.13 -9.33 5.39
C VAL A 356 4.18 -9.64 6.89
N GLY A 357 5.30 -9.36 7.56
CA GLY A 357 5.54 -9.79 8.95
C GLY A 357 4.54 -9.22 9.96
N GLY A 358 4.03 -8.00 9.71
CA GLY A 358 3.00 -7.38 10.54
C GLY A 358 1.68 -8.16 10.52
N LYS A 359 1.20 -8.53 9.33
CA LYS A 359 -0.09 -9.23 9.15
C LYS A 359 -0.03 -10.70 9.52
N LEU A 360 1.13 -11.34 9.39
CA LEU A 360 1.34 -12.73 9.80
C LEU A 360 1.62 -12.89 11.30
N ASN A 361 1.54 -11.81 12.09
CA ASN A 361 1.83 -11.80 13.53
C ASN A 361 3.20 -12.41 13.89
N VAL A 362 4.17 -12.31 12.98
CA VAL A 362 5.51 -12.89 13.15
C VAL A 362 6.23 -12.27 14.35
N HIS A 363 5.88 -11.04 14.72
CA HIS A 363 6.38 -10.37 15.91
C HIS A 363 6.03 -11.09 17.23
N MET A 364 4.95 -11.88 17.26
CA MET A 364 4.56 -12.66 18.45
C MET A 364 5.48 -13.87 18.68
N ASN A 365 6.12 -14.38 17.63
CA ASN A 365 7.14 -15.41 17.73
C ASN A 365 8.22 -15.18 16.66
N PRO A 366 9.17 -14.26 16.93
CA PRO A 366 10.12 -13.81 15.92
C PRO A 366 11.03 -14.97 15.48
N PRO A 367 11.10 -15.28 14.17
CA PRO A 367 11.92 -16.35 13.67
C PRO A 367 13.40 -15.99 13.77
N GLN A 368 14.24 -17.00 13.93
CA GLN A 368 15.68 -16.82 13.89
C GLN A 368 16.17 -16.75 12.44
N VAL A 369 16.81 -15.64 12.07
CA VAL A 369 17.47 -15.48 10.76
C VAL A 369 18.94 -15.87 10.89
N LYS A 370 19.40 -16.82 10.06
CA LYS A 370 20.80 -17.27 10.02
C LYS A 370 21.48 -16.76 8.75
N ALA A 371 22.55 -16.00 8.90
CA ALA A 371 23.41 -15.61 7.79
C ALA A 371 24.45 -16.71 7.50
N THR A 372 24.62 -17.07 6.23
CA THR A 372 25.65 -18.01 5.76
C THR A 372 26.26 -17.46 4.48
N ILE A 373 27.59 -17.34 4.43
CA ILE A 373 28.30 -16.95 3.21
C ILE A 373 28.51 -18.22 2.38
N ILE A 374 28.11 -18.17 1.11
CA ILE A 374 28.21 -19.28 0.16
C ILE A 374 28.95 -18.83 -1.11
N SER A 375 29.54 -19.79 -1.81
CA SER A 375 30.13 -19.56 -3.14
C SER A 375 29.07 -19.44 -4.23
N GLU A 376 29.44 -18.86 -5.38
CA GLU A 376 28.57 -18.76 -6.55
C GLU A 376 28.08 -20.14 -7.04
N GLN A 377 28.94 -21.17 -6.98
CA GLN A 377 28.58 -22.53 -7.35
C GLN A 377 27.51 -23.11 -6.42
N GLN A 378 27.64 -22.89 -5.11
CA GLN A 378 26.63 -23.28 -4.13
C GLN A 378 25.31 -22.54 -4.37
N ALA A 379 25.35 -21.23 -4.66
CA ALA A 379 24.16 -20.46 -4.99
C ALA A 379 23.43 -21.00 -6.24
N LYS A 380 24.16 -21.30 -7.32
CA LYS A 380 23.60 -21.95 -8.52
C LYS A 380 22.98 -23.32 -8.22
N SER A 381 23.57 -24.09 -7.31
CA SER A 381 23.02 -25.39 -6.90
C SER A 381 21.73 -25.27 -6.08
N LEU A 382 21.63 -24.26 -5.21
CA LEU A 382 20.43 -24.00 -4.41
C LEU A 382 19.23 -23.62 -5.27
N LEU A 383 19.45 -22.73 -6.25
CA LEU A 383 18.39 -22.30 -7.19
C LEU A 383 17.87 -23.46 -8.07
N LYS A 384 18.72 -24.42 -8.42
CA LYS A 384 18.29 -25.61 -9.18
C LYS A 384 17.40 -26.54 -8.37
N ASN A 385 17.65 -26.65 -7.07
CA ASN A 385 16.88 -27.52 -6.18
C ASN A 385 15.47 -26.96 -5.87
N GLU A 386 15.28 -25.64 -5.93
CA GLU A 386 13.94 -25.01 -5.78
C GLU A 386 13.00 -25.33 -6.95
N ASN A 387 13.51 -25.55 -8.17
CA ASN A 387 12.66 -25.92 -9.32
C ASN A 387 12.22 -27.41 -9.32
N THR A 388 12.64 -28.19 -8.33
CA THR A 388 12.35 -29.63 -8.19
C THR A 388 11.51 -29.98 -6.96
N ARG A 389 11.03 -28.97 -6.22
CA ARG A 389 10.05 -29.11 -5.14
C ARG A 389 8.80 -28.34 -5.52
#